data_AF-W2CSE2-F1
#
_entry.id   AF-W2CSE2-F1
#
_cell.length_a   1.000
_cell.length_b   1.000
_cell.length_c   1.000
_cell.angle_alpha   90.00
_cell.angle_beta   90.00
_cell.angle_gamma   90.00
#
_symmetry.space_group_name_H-M   'P 1'
#
loop_
_entity.id
_entity.type
_entity.pdbx_description
1 polymer ?
#
loop_
_entity_poly.entity_id
_entity_poly.type
_entity_poly.pdbx_seq_one_letter_code
_entity_poly.pdbx_strand_id
1 'polypeptide(L)'
;TKVTQPAVFLHSVILARTLGEDFRPDMTAGHSLGEFSALVAARALSFEDGLTLVSKRAQAMQKACEKTPSTMAAIIGLADEQAEQICAEITDEVVVCANYNCPGQIVISGTLAGVDAACEKMKAAGAKRALKLKVGGAFHSPLMEPARTELAEAIESTHFNQPVCPVYQNVDARPQTDPDAIRRNLIAQLTSPVRWTQTVRNMASDGAT
;
A
#
# COMPACT_ATOMS: atom_id res chain seq x y z
N THR A 1 -7.32 -12.01 4.59
CA THR A 1 -6.08 -11.63 3.87
C THR A 1 -5.51 -12.77 3.03
N LYS A 2 -5.30 -13.97 3.60
CA LYS A 2 -4.64 -15.13 2.94
C LYS A 2 -5.17 -15.58 1.58
N VAL A 3 -6.48 -15.51 1.33
CA VAL A 3 -7.10 -15.90 0.03
C VAL A 3 -7.27 -14.69 -0.89
N THR A 4 -7.74 -13.58 -0.33
CA THR A 4 -8.09 -12.37 -1.10
C THR A 4 -6.90 -11.78 -1.84
N GLN A 5 -5.71 -11.71 -1.21
CA GLN A 5 -4.57 -11.08 -1.86
C GLN A 5 -4.06 -11.87 -3.08
N PRO A 6 -3.79 -13.19 -2.99
CA PRO A 6 -3.46 -13.97 -4.19
C PRO A 6 -4.54 -13.92 -5.27
N ALA A 7 -5.82 -13.97 -4.89
CA ALA A 7 -6.92 -13.92 -5.85
C ALA A 7 -6.95 -12.61 -6.66
N VAL A 8 -6.80 -11.45 -5.99
CA VAL A 8 -6.74 -10.14 -6.65
C VAL A 8 -5.50 -10.02 -7.53
N PHE A 9 -4.35 -10.50 -7.06
CA PHE A 9 -3.11 -10.52 -7.85
C PHE A 9 -3.27 -11.36 -9.12
N LEU A 10 -3.78 -12.59 -8.99
CA LEU A 10 -4.03 -13.50 -10.11
C LEU A 10 -4.96 -12.86 -11.13
N HIS A 11 -6.09 -12.32 -10.68
CA HIS A 11 -7.05 -11.65 -11.56
C HIS A 11 -6.40 -10.51 -12.36
N SER A 12 -5.65 -9.65 -11.67
CA SER A 12 -5.01 -8.48 -12.28
C SER A 12 -3.94 -8.87 -13.30
N VAL A 13 -3.09 -9.85 -12.97
CA VAL A 13 -2.03 -10.30 -13.86
C VAL A 13 -2.59 -11.09 -15.05
N ILE A 14 -3.59 -11.95 -14.83
CA ILE A 14 -4.24 -12.69 -15.92
C ILE A 14 -4.88 -11.72 -16.89
N LEU A 15 -5.59 -10.70 -16.42
CA LEU A 15 -6.17 -9.67 -17.29
C LEU A 15 -5.11 -8.99 -18.15
N ALA A 16 -4.00 -8.54 -17.54
CA ALA A 16 -2.89 -7.94 -18.28
C ALA A 16 -2.28 -8.91 -19.31
N ARG A 17 -2.18 -10.21 -19.00
CA ARG A 17 -1.67 -11.23 -19.92
C ARG A 17 -2.63 -11.55 -21.06
N THR A 18 -3.95 -11.51 -20.84
CA THR A 18 -4.95 -11.78 -21.88
C THR A 18 -4.97 -10.74 -23.00
N LEU A 19 -4.45 -9.55 -22.73
CA LEU A 19 -4.24 -8.50 -23.72
C LEU A 19 -3.05 -8.78 -24.66
N GLY A 20 -2.23 -9.81 -24.38
CA GLY A 20 -1.18 -10.28 -25.28
C GLY A 20 -0.14 -9.20 -25.62
N GLU A 21 0.26 -9.16 -26.89
CA GLU A 21 1.24 -8.19 -27.41
C GLU A 21 0.73 -6.74 -27.45
N ASP A 22 -0.59 -6.53 -27.35
CA ASP A 22 -1.18 -5.19 -27.30
C ASP A 22 -0.98 -4.53 -25.92
N PHE A 23 -0.65 -5.31 -24.89
CA PHE A 23 -0.35 -4.79 -23.56
C PHE A 23 1.07 -4.22 -23.49
N ARG A 24 1.20 -2.95 -23.85
CA ARG A 24 2.47 -2.21 -23.87
C ARG A 24 2.35 -0.95 -23.00
N PRO A 25 2.31 -1.09 -21.66
CA PRO A 25 2.16 0.06 -20.78
C PRO A 25 3.41 0.95 -20.82
N ASP A 26 3.22 2.26 -20.96
CA ASP A 26 4.29 3.26 -20.82
C ASP A 26 4.67 3.53 -19.36
N MET A 27 3.78 3.16 -18.43
CA MET A 27 3.98 3.24 -16.98
C MET A 27 3.00 2.31 -16.26
N THR A 28 3.39 1.83 -15.08
CA THR A 28 2.49 1.05 -14.22
C THR A 28 2.47 1.58 -12.78
N ALA A 29 1.33 1.38 -12.14
CA ALA A 29 1.14 1.64 -10.72
C ALA A 29 0.09 0.69 -10.18
N GLY A 30 0.15 0.41 -8.89
CA GLY A 30 -0.91 -0.34 -8.23
C GLY A 30 -1.01 0.00 -6.76
N HIS A 31 -2.23 0.02 -6.24
CA HIS A 31 -2.50 0.39 -4.85
C HIS A 31 -2.22 -0.78 -3.90
N SER A 32 -1.30 -0.59 -2.96
CA SER A 32 -0.89 -1.57 -1.95
C SER A 32 -0.50 -2.92 -2.57
N LEU A 33 -1.36 -3.92 -2.43
CA LEU A 33 -1.23 -5.22 -3.09
C LEU A 33 -1.04 -5.10 -4.61
N GLY A 34 -1.74 -4.14 -5.24
CA GLY A 34 -1.67 -3.92 -6.68
C GLY A 34 -0.27 -3.59 -7.17
N GLU A 35 0.62 -3.07 -6.32
CA GLU A 35 2.02 -2.80 -6.69
C GLU A 35 2.74 -4.08 -7.16
N PHE A 36 2.43 -5.25 -6.58
CA PHE A 36 2.97 -6.53 -7.04
C PHE A 36 2.48 -6.88 -8.44
N SER A 37 1.20 -6.64 -8.74
CA SER A 37 0.66 -6.84 -10.08
C SER A 37 1.28 -5.86 -11.09
N ALA A 38 1.51 -4.61 -10.69
CA ALA A 38 2.18 -3.59 -11.51
C ALA A 38 3.64 -3.97 -11.82
N LEU A 39 4.36 -4.52 -10.84
CA LEU A 39 5.73 -5.03 -11.02
C LEU A 39 5.79 -6.20 -12.00
N VAL A 40 4.83 -7.13 -11.94
CA VAL A 40 4.74 -8.24 -12.90
C VAL A 40 4.33 -7.77 -14.30
N ALA A 41 3.38 -6.83 -14.38
CA ALA A 41 2.96 -6.21 -15.62
C ALA A 41 4.12 -5.47 -16.31
N ALA A 42 4.96 -4.78 -15.53
CA ALA A 42 6.18 -4.12 -16.00
C ALA A 42 7.39 -5.07 -16.16
N ARG A 43 7.20 -6.38 -15.92
CA ARG A 43 8.23 -7.43 -16.02
C ARG A 43 9.41 -7.28 -15.05
N ALA A 44 9.32 -6.41 -14.04
CA ALA A 44 10.29 -6.36 -12.94
C ALA A 44 10.30 -7.66 -12.13
N LEU A 45 9.13 -8.28 -11.97
CA LEU A 45 8.98 -9.61 -11.35
C LEU A 45 8.43 -10.63 -12.34
N SER A 46 8.85 -11.89 -12.19
CA SER A 46 8.16 -13.00 -12.83
C SER A 46 6.76 -13.20 -12.23
N PHE A 47 5.89 -13.93 -12.93
CA PHE A 47 4.56 -14.25 -12.39
C PHE A 47 4.67 -15.10 -11.12
N GLU A 48 5.55 -16.08 -11.15
CA GLU A 48 5.81 -17.06 -10.09
C GLU A 48 6.37 -16.38 -8.84
N ASP A 49 7.34 -15.47 -9.00
CA ASP A 49 7.91 -14.70 -7.91
C ASP A 49 6.87 -13.74 -7.32
N GLY A 50 6.12 -13.03 -8.19
CA GLY A 50 5.04 -12.15 -7.75
C GLY A 50 3.99 -12.89 -6.93
N LEU A 51 3.55 -14.08 -7.39
CA LEU A 51 2.60 -14.92 -6.66
C LEU A 51 3.15 -15.41 -5.32
N THR A 52 4.42 -15.83 -5.30
CA THR A 52 5.11 -16.30 -4.10
C THR A 52 5.20 -15.18 -3.05
N LEU A 53 5.63 -13.98 -3.47
CA LEU A 53 5.72 -12.81 -2.60
C LEU A 53 4.34 -12.39 -2.08
N VAL A 54 3.31 -12.36 -2.92
CA VAL A 54 1.94 -12.02 -2.49
C VAL A 54 1.40 -13.02 -1.48
N SER A 55 1.65 -14.32 -1.68
CA SER A 55 1.26 -15.37 -0.73
C SER A 55 1.95 -15.18 0.63
N LYS A 56 3.27 -14.99 0.63
CA LYS A 56 4.05 -14.72 1.84
C LYS A 56 3.62 -13.44 2.55
N ARG A 57 3.42 -12.35 1.81
CA ARG A 57 2.87 -11.08 2.31
C ARG A 57 1.53 -11.30 3.01
N ALA A 58 0.61 -12.03 2.38
CA ALA A 58 -0.71 -12.26 2.94
C ALA A 58 -0.67 -13.08 4.24
N GLN A 59 0.24 -14.06 4.34
CA GLN A 59 0.47 -14.86 5.54
C GLN A 59 1.12 -14.03 6.66
N ALA A 60 2.19 -13.30 6.35
CA ALA A 60 2.91 -12.45 7.30
C ALA A 60 1.99 -11.37 7.90
N MET A 61 1.22 -10.67 7.04
CA MET A 61 0.24 -9.67 7.50
C MET A 61 -0.84 -10.29 8.38
N GLN A 62 -1.34 -11.49 8.04
CA GLN A 62 -2.33 -12.18 8.85
C GLN A 62 -1.79 -12.50 10.25
N LYS A 63 -0.56 -13.04 10.35
CA LYS A 63 0.10 -13.32 11.63
C LYS A 63 0.27 -12.05 12.47
N ALA A 64 0.69 -10.94 11.85
CA ALA A 64 0.85 -9.66 12.55
C ALA A 64 -0.50 -9.15 13.11
N CYS A 65 -1.57 -9.26 12.33
CA CYS A 65 -2.92 -8.89 12.77
C CYS A 65 -3.43 -9.76 13.92
N GLU A 66 -3.17 -11.07 13.89
CA GLU A 66 -3.56 -12.00 14.96
C GLU A 66 -2.77 -11.77 16.25
N LYS A 67 -1.52 -11.33 16.13
CA LYS A 67 -0.65 -11.02 17.28
C LYS A 67 -1.07 -9.74 18.02
N THR A 68 -1.52 -8.71 17.29
CA THR A 68 -1.80 -7.40 17.87
C THR A 68 -3.12 -6.85 17.33
N PRO A 69 -4.20 -6.86 18.14
CA PRO A 69 -5.48 -6.26 17.79
C PRO A 69 -5.32 -4.80 17.39
N SER A 70 -5.74 -4.47 16.19
CA SER A 70 -5.51 -3.16 15.56
C SER A 70 -6.54 -2.93 14.44
N THR A 71 -6.64 -1.71 13.91
CA THR A 71 -7.67 -1.40 12.92
C THR A 71 -7.28 -0.24 12.00
N MET A 72 -8.22 0.11 11.12
CA MET A 72 -8.13 1.25 10.21
C MET A 72 -9.45 2.00 10.20
N ALA A 73 -9.42 3.29 9.88
CA ALA A 73 -10.62 4.08 9.65
C ALA A 73 -10.50 4.96 8.40
N ALA A 74 -11.58 5.03 7.62
CA ALA A 74 -11.69 5.97 6.51
C ALA A 74 -12.16 7.33 7.02
N ILE A 75 -11.43 8.37 6.63
CA ILE A 75 -11.64 9.77 6.99
C ILE A 75 -12.01 10.53 5.72
N ILE A 76 -13.16 11.19 5.74
CA ILE A 76 -13.74 11.88 4.58
C ILE A 76 -13.91 13.36 4.90
N GLY A 77 -13.46 14.21 3.98
CA GLY A 77 -13.66 15.66 4.05
C GLY A 77 -12.67 16.38 4.97
N LEU A 78 -11.44 15.85 5.11
CA LEU A 78 -10.35 16.49 5.84
C LEU A 78 -9.12 16.58 4.92
N ALA A 79 -8.31 17.63 5.06
CA ALA A 79 -7.05 17.77 4.33
C ALA A 79 -5.98 16.80 4.86
N ASP A 80 -5.04 16.42 4.00
CA ASP A 80 -3.95 15.48 4.30
C ASP A 80 -3.14 15.97 5.51
N GLU A 81 -2.72 17.23 5.48
CA GLU A 81 -1.87 17.86 6.50
C GLU A 81 -2.57 17.92 7.87
N GLN A 82 -3.89 18.16 7.88
CA GLN A 82 -4.66 18.21 9.11
C GLN A 82 -4.86 16.81 9.71
N ALA A 83 -5.03 15.78 8.87
CA ALA A 83 -5.08 14.40 9.33
C ALA A 83 -3.74 13.95 9.91
N GLU A 84 -2.63 14.30 9.25
CA GLU A 84 -1.27 14.03 9.72
C GLU A 84 -1.00 14.69 11.07
N GLN A 85 -1.34 15.98 11.22
CA GLN A 85 -1.20 16.71 12.47
C GLN A 85 -1.97 16.03 13.60
N ILE A 86 -3.23 15.65 13.37
CA ILE A 86 -4.06 15.00 14.40
C ILE A 86 -3.50 13.63 14.79
N CYS A 87 -2.99 12.84 13.83
CA CYS A 87 -2.30 11.59 14.15
C CYS A 87 -1.05 11.84 15.01
N ALA A 88 -0.26 12.87 14.69
CA ALA A 88 0.96 13.21 15.42
C ALA A 88 0.71 13.72 16.86
N GLU A 89 -0.46 14.30 17.13
CA GLU A 89 -0.87 14.72 18.48
C GLU A 89 -1.17 13.55 19.42
N ILE A 90 -1.38 12.34 18.89
CA ILE A 90 -1.69 11.14 19.68
C ILE A 90 -0.38 10.40 19.92
N THR A 91 0.25 10.70 21.06
CA THR A 91 1.59 10.18 21.40
C THR A 91 1.55 8.88 22.19
N ASP A 92 0.45 8.61 22.89
CA ASP A 92 0.33 7.46 23.80
C ASP A 92 -0.13 6.18 23.08
N GLU A 93 -0.49 6.29 21.80
CA GLU A 93 -1.02 5.21 20.97
C GLU A 93 -0.44 5.28 19.55
N VAL A 94 -0.35 4.14 18.86
CA VAL A 94 0.07 4.13 17.45
C VAL A 94 -1.12 4.49 16.57
N VAL A 95 -1.03 5.59 15.81
CA VAL A 95 -1.95 5.91 14.72
C VAL A 95 -1.24 6.76 13.66
N VAL A 96 -1.39 6.40 12.39
CA VAL A 96 -0.77 7.09 11.25
C VAL A 96 -1.74 7.21 10.08
N CYS A 97 -1.47 8.16 9.18
CA CYS A 97 -2.10 8.17 7.86
C CYS A 97 -1.50 7.04 7.01
N ALA A 98 -2.32 6.05 6.66
CA ALA A 98 -1.90 4.83 5.97
C ALA A 98 -2.15 4.88 4.46
N ASN A 99 -3.20 5.56 4.01
CA ASN A 99 -3.50 5.69 2.58
C ASN A 99 -4.02 7.09 2.26
N TYR A 100 -3.41 7.73 1.26
CA TYR A 100 -3.88 8.98 0.64
C TYR A 100 -4.56 8.62 -0.67
N ASN A 101 -5.87 8.34 -0.64
CA ASN A 101 -6.56 7.69 -1.76
C ASN A 101 -7.07 8.69 -2.80
N CYS A 102 -7.64 9.80 -2.36
CA CYS A 102 -7.97 10.91 -3.22
C CYS A 102 -8.06 12.20 -2.37
N PRO A 103 -8.11 13.39 -2.98
CA PRO A 103 -8.25 14.64 -2.23
C PRO A 103 -9.45 14.60 -1.29
N GLY A 104 -9.19 14.74 0.01
CA GLY A 104 -10.22 14.67 1.05
C GLY A 104 -10.67 13.27 1.45
N GLN A 105 -9.99 12.20 1.01
CA GLN A 105 -10.24 10.83 1.42
C GLN A 105 -8.96 10.10 1.83
N ILE A 106 -8.81 9.91 3.13
CA ILE A 106 -7.63 9.32 3.77
C ILE A 106 -8.06 8.08 4.53
N VAL A 107 -7.16 7.14 4.72
CA VAL A 107 -7.33 6.05 5.68
C VAL A 107 -6.24 6.17 6.74
N ILE A 108 -6.66 6.20 8.00
CA ILE A 108 -5.75 6.10 9.16
C ILE A 108 -5.66 4.66 9.63
N SER A 109 -4.53 4.30 10.25
CA SER A 109 -4.25 2.96 10.71
C SER A 109 -3.45 2.96 12.01
N GLY A 110 -3.81 2.08 12.94
CA GLY A 110 -3.20 2.09 14.26
C GLY A 110 -3.82 1.09 15.25
N THR A 111 -3.50 1.27 16.52
CA THR A 111 -4.17 0.55 17.61
C THR A 111 -5.66 0.91 17.63
N LEU A 112 -6.47 0.07 18.27
CA LEU A 112 -7.91 0.33 18.43
C LEU A 112 -8.16 1.68 19.10
N ALA A 113 -7.44 1.95 20.20
CA ALA A 113 -7.55 3.20 20.95
C ALA A 113 -7.02 4.41 20.18
N GLY A 114 -5.88 4.28 19.48
CA GLY A 114 -5.32 5.36 18.66
C GLY A 114 -6.24 5.76 17.50
N VAL A 115 -6.82 4.78 16.80
CA VAL A 115 -7.79 5.05 15.73
C VAL A 115 -9.08 5.67 16.27
N ASP A 116 -9.58 5.22 17.43
CA ASP A 116 -10.78 5.79 18.03
C ASP A 116 -10.55 7.24 18.48
N ALA A 117 -9.43 7.53 19.14
CA ALA A 117 -9.05 8.89 19.53
C ALA A 117 -8.87 9.82 18.32
N ALA A 118 -8.20 9.34 17.27
CA ALA A 118 -8.02 10.09 16.02
C ALA A 118 -9.37 10.37 15.33
N CYS A 119 -10.28 9.39 15.27
CA CYS A 119 -11.60 9.59 14.67
C CYS A 119 -12.39 10.70 15.36
N GLU A 120 -12.37 10.76 16.70
CA GLU A 120 -13.08 11.80 17.44
C GLU A 120 -12.45 13.19 17.22
N LYS A 121 -11.12 13.30 17.30
CA LYS A 121 -10.40 14.55 16.98
C LYS A 121 -10.66 15.01 15.54
N MET A 122 -10.64 14.11 14.57
CA MET A 122 -10.86 14.43 13.16
C MET A 122 -12.30 14.89 12.88
N LYS A 123 -13.31 14.28 13.52
CA LYS A 123 -14.70 14.77 13.45
C LYS A 123 -14.81 16.17 14.04
N ALA A 124 -14.22 16.42 15.21
CA ALA A 124 -14.22 17.74 15.83
C ALA A 124 -13.50 18.79 14.97
N ALA A 125 -12.48 18.38 14.21
CA ALA A 125 -11.74 19.21 13.27
C ALA A 125 -12.45 19.44 11.92
N GLY A 126 -13.65 18.90 11.73
CA GLY A 126 -14.48 19.15 10.54
C GLY A 126 -14.55 18.01 9.52
N ALA A 127 -14.01 16.82 9.82
CA ALA A 127 -14.19 15.67 8.95
C ALA A 127 -15.68 15.32 8.83
N LYS A 128 -16.17 15.21 7.59
CA LYS A 128 -17.56 14.83 7.30
C LYS A 128 -17.90 13.44 7.82
N ARG A 129 -16.95 12.50 7.74
CA ARG A 129 -17.10 11.12 8.24
C ARG A 129 -15.76 10.60 8.74
N ALA A 130 -15.81 9.81 9.81
CA ALA A 130 -14.70 8.98 10.29
C ALA A 130 -15.26 7.59 10.63
N LEU A 131 -14.88 6.57 9.87
CA LEU A 131 -15.54 5.26 9.86
C LEU A 131 -14.52 4.14 9.99
N LYS A 132 -14.60 3.35 11.07
CA LYS A 132 -13.80 2.14 11.21
C LYS A 132 -14.12 1.15 10.09
N LEU A 133 -13.07 0.61 9.48
CA LEU A 133 -13.15 -0.34 8.39
C LEU A 133 -13.27 -1.76 8.93
N LYS A 134 -13.99 -2.63 8.20
CA LYS A 134 -14.07 -4.06 8.49
C LYS A 134 -12.82 -4.78 7.97
N VAL A 135 -11.67 -4.48 8.57
CA VAL A 135 -10.36 -5.04 8.21
C VAL A 135 -9.76 -5.83 9.37
N GLY A 136 -8.85 -6.74 9.05
CA GLY A 136 -8.24 -7.62 10.04
C GLY A 136 -7.16 -6.97 10.91
N GLY A 137 -6.64 -5.80 10.53
CA GLY A 137 -5.60 -5.11 11.31
C GLY A 137 -5.17 -3.79 10.69
N ALA A 138 -4.12 -3.21 11.28
CA ALA A 138 -3.59 -1.90 10.92
C ALA A 138 -2.53 -1.93 9.82
N PHE A 139 -2.97 -2.10 8.55
CA PHE A 139 -2.06 -2.13 7.40
C PHE A 139 -1.39 -0.77 7.14
N HIS A 140 -0.16 -0.77 6.58
CA HIS A 140 0.59 0.46 6.28
C HIS A 140 0.84 1.31 7.54
N SER A 141 1.20 0.65 8.64
CA SER A 141 1.50 1.26 9.93
C SER A 141 2.70 0.59 10.59
N PRO A 142 3.29 1.20 11.65
CA PRO A 142 4.36 0.56 12.43
C PRO A 142 3.98 -0.82 13.01
N LEU A 143 2.69 -1.10 13.20
CA LEU A 143 2.22 -2.40 13.71
C LEU A 143 2.43 -3.54 12.70
N MET A 144 2.73 -3.25 11.44
CA MET A 144 3.09 -4.24 10.42
C MET A 144 4.58 -4.59 10.38
N GLU A 145 5.40 -4.03 11.28
CA GLU A 145 6.85 -4.31 11.30
C GLU A 145 7.20 -5.81 11.35
N PRO A 146 6.52 -6.67 12.15
CA PRO A 146 6.78 -8.11 12.10
C PRO A 146 6.52 -8.73 10.71
N ALA A 147 5.48 -8.27 10.02
CA ALA A 147 5.15 -8.75 8.68
C ALA A 147 6.15 -8.21 7.63
N ARG A 148 6.62 -6.98 7.80
CA ARG A 148 7.66 -6.37 6.99
C ARG A 148 8.95 -7.18 7.03
N THR A 149 9.41 -7.56 8.23
CA THR A 149 10.62 -8.36 8.42
C THR A 149 10.52 -9.73 7.75
N GLU A 150 9.42 -10.47 7.97
CA GLU A 150 9.22 -11.78 7.34
C GLU A 150 9.15 -11.68 5.80
N LEU A 151 8.51 -10.63 5.27
CA LEU A 151 8.43 -10.42 3.83
C LEU A 151 9.77 -9.94 3.23
N ALA A 152 10.56 -9.18 3.98
CA ALA A 152 11.84 -8.64 3.51
C ALA A 152 12.80 -9.75 3.08
N GLU A 153 12.92 -10.82 3.87
CA GLU A 153 13.76 -11.99 3.55
C GLU A 153 13.37 -12.62 2.20
N ALA A 154 12.07 -12.69 1.92
CA ALA A 154 11.57 -13.21 0.65
C ALA A 154 11.81 -12.26 -0.53
N ILE A 155 11.65 -10.95 -0.31
CA ILE A 155 11.93 -9.94 -1.32
C ILE A 155 13.44 -9.91 -1.65
N GLU A 156 14.31 -10.00 -0.65
CA GLU A 156 15.77 -10.00 -0.83
C GLU A 156 16.27 -11.22 -1.61
N SER A 157 15.64 -12.38 -1.42
CA SER A 157 15.94 -13.60 -2.16
C SER A 157 15.30 -13.69 -3.55
N THR A 158 14.46 -12.72 -3.91
CA THR A 158 13.79 -12.69 -5.21
C THR A 158 14.62 -11.92 -6.24
N HIS A 159 14.67 -12.44 -7.47
CA HIS A 159 15.29 -11.74 -8.58
C HIS A 159 14.38 -10.63 -9.11
N PHE A 160 14.94 -9.43 -9.28
CA PHE A 160 14.25 -8.30 -9.90
C PHE A 160 14.94 -7.98 -11.23
N ASN A 161 14.16 -8.00 -12.31
CA ASN A 161 14.62 -7.55 -13.62
C ASN A 161 14.48 -6.03 -13.73
N GLN A 162 15.22 -5.43 -14.65
CA GLN A 162 14.90 -4.07 -15.10
C GLN A 162 13.52 -4.06 -15.75
N PRO A 163 12.56 -3.23 -15.29
CA PRO A 163 11.24 -3.19 -15.87
C PRO A 163 11.24 -2.57 -17.27
N VAL A 164 10.25 -2.93 -18.09
CA VAL A 164 10.08 -2.40 -19.45
C VAL A 164 9.49 -0.98 -19.49
N CYS A 165 8.97 -0.50 -18.37
CA CYS A 165 8.46 0.85 -18.17
C CYS A 165 8.62 1.26 -16.69
N PRO A 166 8.56 2.55 -16.35
CA PRO A 166 8.63 2.97 -14.95
C PRO A 166 7.47 2.43 -14.11
N VAL A 167 7.79 1.96 -12.90
CA VAL A 167 6.81 1.51 -11.90
C VAL A 167 6.72 2.56 -10.81
N TYR A 168 5.53 3.14 -10.59
CA TYR A 168 5.31 4.12 -9.53
C TYR A 168 5.07 3.42 -8.20
N GLN A 169 5.97 3.61 -7.25
CA GLN A 169 5.93 2.90 -5.99
C GLN A 169 5.17 3.66 -4.92
N ASN A 170 4.49 2.93 -4.05
CA ASN A 170 3.54 3.50 -3.10
C ASN A 170 4.20 4.40 -2.04
N VAL A 171 5.44 4.09 -1.68
CA VAL A 171 6.19 4.71 -0.58
C VAL A 171 6.54 6.17 -0.88
N ASP A 172 7.04 6.44 -2.08
CA ASP A 172 7.55 7.74 -2.52
C ASP A 172 6.71 8.39 -3.64
N ALA A 173 5.75 7.64 -4.22
CA ALA A 173 4.97 8.02 -5.39
C ALA A 173 5.81 8.37 -6.62
N ARG A 174 7.06 7.90 -6.71
CA ARG A 174 7.98 8.23 -7.81
C ARG A 174 8.09 7.05 -8.79
N PRO A 175 8.36 7.35 -10.08
CA PRO A 175 8.69 6.33 -11.07
C PRO A 175 10.05 5.70 -10.73
N GLN A 176 10.11 4.37 -10.74
CA GLN A 176 11.35 3.62 -10.51
C GLN A 176 11.60 2.65 -11.67
N THR A 177 12.85 2.61 -12.14
CA THR A 177 13.35 1.65 -13.14
C THR A 177 14.57 0.88 -12.64
N ASP A 178 15.16 1.29 -11.52
CA ASP A 178 16.27 0.59 -10.87
C ASP A 178 15.74 -0.56 -10.01
N PRO A 179 16.09 -1.84 -10.31
CA PRO A 179 15.69 -2.98 -9.50
C PRO A 179 16.03 -2.87 -8.01
N ASP A 180 17.15 -2.23 -7.66
CA ASP A 180 17.57 -2.10 -6.26
C ASP A 180 16.73 -1.06 -5.52
N ALA A 181 16.38 0.06 -6.15
CA ALA A 181 15.40 1.01 -5.63
C ALA A 181 14.03 0.35 -5.46
N ILE A 182 13.57 -0.40 -6.48
CA ILE A 182 12.30 -1.14 -6.44
C ILE A 182 12.24 -2.07 -5.24
N ARG A 183 13.30 -2.88 -5.05
CA ARG A 183 13.41 -3.83 -3.94
C ARG A 183 13.33 -3.11 -2.58
N ARG A 184 14.12 -2.06 -2.37
CA ARG A 184 14.16 -1.30 -1.11
C ARG A 184 12.79 -0.70 -0.77
N ASN A 185 12.14 -0.10 -1.76
CA ASN A 185 10.82 0.50 -1.58
C ASN A 185 9.74 -0.56 -1.31
N LEU A 186 9.79 -1.71 -1.99
CA LEU A 186 8.83 -2.81 -1.76
C LEU A 186 8.95 -3.41 -0.35
N ILE A 187 10.18 -3.48 0.20
CA ILE A 187 10.42 -3.87 1.60
C ILE A 187 9.80 -2.85 2.56
N ALA A 188 9.93 -1.54 2.29
CA ALA A 188 9.37 -0.49 3.13
C ALA A 188 7.84 -0.35 3.03
N GLN A 189 7.22 -0.90 1.98
CA GLN A 189 5.81 -0.68 1.63
C GLN A 189 4.82 -0.98 2.78
N LEU A 190 5.02 -2.06 3.53
CA LEU A 190 4.05 -2.52 4.54
C LEU A 190 3.95 -1.62 5.77
N THR A 191 4.97 -0.82 6.04
CA THR A 191 5.04 0.12 7.18
C THR A 191 5.02 1.58 6.73
N SER A 192 4.97 1.82 5.41
CA SER A 192 4.90 3.14 4.80
C SER A 192 3.49 3.42 4.26
N PRO A 193 3.09 4.70 4.17
CA PRO A 193 1.80 5.07 3.59
C PRO A 193 1.74 4.73 2.09
N VAL A 194 0.53 4.46 1.61
CA VAL A 194 0.22 4.41 0.17
C VAL A 194 -0.13 5.81 -0.32
N ARG A 195 0.79 6.44 -1.06
CA ARG A 195 0.65 7.80 -1.60
C ARG A 195 -0.09 7.84 -2.94
N TRP A 196 -1.28 7.24 -3.00
CA TRP A 196 -1.99 7.02 -4.27
C TRP A 196 -2.38 8.32 -4.99
N THR A 197 -2.87 9.33 -4.26
CA THR A 197 -3.16 10.66 -4.82
C THR A 197 -1.92 11.25 -5.50
N GLN A 198 -0.75 11.14 -4.86
CA GLN A 198 0.51 11.64 -5.40
C GLN A 198 0.97 10.79 -6.60
N THR A 199 0.81 9.47 -6.54
CA THR A 199 1.11 8.56 -7.66
C THR A 199 0.33 8.97 -8.91
N VAL A 200 -1.00 9.13 -8.81
CA VAL A 200 -1.84 9.51 -9.95
C VAL A 200 -1.48 10.89 -10.49
N ARG A 201 -1.19 11.86 -9.62
CA ARG A 201 -0.75 13.21 -10.04
C ARG A 201 0.59 13.19 -10.76
N ASN A 202 1.56 12.41 -10.26
CA ASN A 202 2.87 12.30 -10.87
C ASN A 202 2.77 11.58 -12.23
N MET A 203 2.01 10.48 -12.32
CA MET A 203 1.74 9.80 -13.59
C MET A 203 1.13 10.74 -14.63
N ALA A 204 0.12 11.54 -14.25
CA ALA A 204 -0.48 12.53 -15.14
C ALA A 204 0.52 13.63 -15.56
N SER A 205 1.38 14.09 -14.63
CA SER A 205 2.42 15.08 -14.92
C SER A 205 3.50 14.53 -15.87
N ASP A 206 3.74 13.22 -15.80
CA ASP A 206 4.71 12.50 -16.62
C ASP A 206 4.08 11.95 -17.93
N GLY A 207 2.83 12.34 -18.23
CA GLY A 207 2.22 12.13 -19.55
C GLY A 207 1.20 10.99 -19.65
N ALA A 208 0.71 10.42 -18.55
CA ALA A 208 -0.42 9.50 -18.59
C ALA A 208 -1.68 10.19 -19.13
N THR A 209 -2.37 9.53 -20.07
CA THR A 209 -3.61 10.01 -20.71
C THR A 209 -4.80 9.10 -20.45
#